data_AF-A0A9P1R7J0-F1
#
_entry.id   AF-A0A9P1R7J0-F1
#
_cell.length_a   1.000
_cell.length_b   1.000
_cell.length_c   1.000
_cell.angle_alpha   90.00
_cell.angle_beta   90.00
_cell.angle_gamma   90.00
#
_symmetry.space_group_name_H-M   'P 1'
#
loop_
_entity.id
_entity.type
_entity.pdbx_description
1 polymer ?
#
loop_
_entity_poly.entity_id
_entity_poly.type
_entity_poly.pdbx_seq_one_letter_code
_entity_poly.pdbx_strand_id
1 'polypeptide(L)'
;MPGTALFEKPRWLRDLLRFLPLKSQFVLSGNIRDLQACEVVPGTVTAQSFNQTLCDALLDAGYTQVLAWDPLAGFRVLGRPGSEAGATPQVLLDLGLTPVDGAAPAGIDLLGATLQRLVNRSGEPIALIVDFASRLAVRNDALSAAEHQLFTQALVLSHQARSRPAGEQRKPFFNSVLWVVEKEGDLPDWLLVDNPRLRHIPVSKPDQPARRALAPALLRGLGGAGVAEEALQQAAATFVENTEGLLLLDLNAIVQLARVEGLAMERIADAVRRYKVGVTEDPWLKIDRQRIRQADEIVRRRVKGQ
;
A
#
# COMPACT_ATOMS: atom_id res chain seq x y z
N MET A 1 -25.31 22.32 -1.79
CA MET A 1 -24.25 21.64 -2.55
C MET A 1 -23.25 21.08 -1.56
N PRO A 2 -23.33 19.80 -1.16
CA PRO A 2 -22.28 19.22 -0.34
C PRO A 2 -21.04 19.11 -1.24
N GLY A 3 -19.98 19.83 -0.88
CA GLY A 3 -18.74 19.83 -1.64
C GLY A 3 -18.18 18.42 -1.71
N THR A 4 -18.03 17.89 -2.92
CA THR A 4 -17.22 16.72 -3.20
C THR A 4 -15.83 17.01 -2.67
N ALA A 5 -15.50 16.48 -1.48
CA ALA A 5 -14.17 16.60 -0.94
C ALA A 5 -13.20 16.00 -1.95
N LEU A 6 -12.31 16.84 -2.49
CA LEU A 6 -11.22 16.40 -3.38
C LEU A 6 -10.45 15.29 -2.68
N PHE A 7 -10.18 14.19 -3.39
CA PHE A 7 -9.38 13.12 -2.86
C PHE A 7 -7.97 13.66 -2.53
N GLU A 8 -7.58 13.57 -1.26
CA GLU A 8 -6.25 13.99 -0.82
C GLU A 8 -5.30 12.79 -0.81
N LYS A 9 -4.18 12.90 -1.53
CA LYS A 9 -3.12 11.88 -1.51
C LYS A 9 -2.60 11.69 -0.06
N PRO A 10 -2.34 10.44 0.37
CA PRO A 10 -1.84 10.19 1.71
C PRO A 10 -0.50 10.89 1.94
N ARG A 11 -0.21 11.26 3.19
CA ARG A 11 0.99 12.03 3.56
C ARG A 11 2.28 11.38 3.05
N TRP A 12 2.43 10.06 3.23
CA TRP A 12 3.62 9.32 2.82
C TRP A 12 3.90 9.49 1.31
N LEU A 13 2.85 9.50 0.48
CA LEU A 13 2.96 9.62 -0.96
C LEU A 13 3.33 11.06 -1.36
N ARG A 14 2.77 12.07 -0.69
CA ARG A 14 3.15 13.47 -0.88
C ARG A 14 4.61 13.71 -0.48
N ASP A 15 5.06 13.08 0.61
CA ASP A 15 6.45 13.14 1.05
C ASP A 15 7.38 12.47 0.02
N LEU A 16 7.02 11.29 -0.50
CA LEU A 16 7.77 10.63 -1.58
C LEU A 16 7.93 11.58 -2.78
N LEU A 17 6.82 12.07 -3.32
CA LEU A 17 6.82 12.97 -4.50
C LEU A 17 7.64 14.24 -4.27
N ARG A 18 7.60 14.81 -3.06
CA ARG A 18 8.40 15.98 -2.68
C ARG A 18 9.90 15.72 -2.71
N PHE A 19 10.33 14.51 -2.34
CA PHE A 19 11.75 14.17 -2.20
C PHE A 19 12.34 13.45 -3.41
N LEU A 20 11.54 12.95 -4.37
CA LEU A 20 12.02 12.34 -5.62
C LEU A 20 13.13 13.17 -6.34
N PRO A 21 13.03 14.51 -6.44
CA PRO A 21 14.07 15.31 -7.09
C PRO A 21 15.35 15.48 -6.25
N LEU A 22 15.32 15.12 -4.97
CA LEU A 22 16.33 15.47 -3.97
C LEU A 22 17.13 14.24 -3.47
N LYS A 23 16.54 13.05 -3.56
CA LYS A 23 17.06 11.81 -2.97
C LYS A 23 17.06 10.71 -4.03
N SER A 24 18.11 9.90 -4.04
CA SER A 24 18.25 8.78 -4.97
C SER A 24 17.68 7.48 -4.41
N GLN A 25 17.58 7.36 -3.09
CA GLN A 25 17.06 6.17 -2.43
C GLN A 25 16.02 6.50 -1.37
N PHE A 26 15.05 5.61 -1.24
CA PHE A 26 13.93 5.73 -0.31
C PHE A 26 13.76 4.43 0.46
N VAL A 27 13.40 4.53 1.74
CA VAL A 27 13.00 3.39 2.56
C VAL A 27 11.57 3.63 3.00
N LEU A 28 10.66 2.78 2.53
CA LEU A 28 9.24 2.82 2.85
C LEU A 28 8.95 1.72 3.88
N SER A 29 8.52 2.11 5.07
CA SER A 29 8.27 1.16 6.18
C SER A 29 6.90 1.28 6.81
N GLY A 30 6.42 0.25 7.50
CA GLY A 30 5.14 0.27 8.22
C GLY A 30 4.02 -0.41 7.44
N ASN A 31 2.93 0.30 7.13
CA ASN A 31 1.73 -0.29 6.54
C ASN A 31 1.85 -0.53 5.01
N ILE A 32 2.89 -1.25 4.58
CA ILE A 32 3.23 -1.46 3.16
C ILE A 32 2.55 -2.68 2.52
N ARG A 33 1.88 -3.53 3.32
CA ARG A 33 1.11 -4.71 2.86
C ARG A 33 -0.40 -4.46 2.75
N ASP A 34 -0.84 -3.23 3.02
CA ASP A 34 -2.24 -2.83 2.88
C ASP A 34 -2.53 -2.29 1.48
N LEU A 35 -3.80 -2.25 1.13
CA LEU A 35 -4.29 -1.50 -0.03
C LEU A 35 -4.18 -0.01 0.24
N GLN A 36 -4.09 0.78 -0.84
CA GLN A 36 -4.13 2.23 -0.81
C GLN A 36 -5.37 2.72 -1.56
N ALA A 37 -6.02 3.75 -1.03
CA ALA A 37 -7.03 4.47 -1.78
C ALA A 37 -6.34 5.31 -2.87
N CYS A 38 -6.80 5.21 -4.11
CA CYS A 38 -6.24 5.90 -5.26
C CYS A 38 -7.36 6.44 -6.14
N GLU A 39 -7.30 7.73 -6.48
CA GLU A 39 -8.17 8.33 -7.48
C GLU A 39 -7.60 8.08 -8.87
N VAL A 40 -8.26 7.21 -9.65
CA VAL A 40 -7.80 6.83 -11.01
C VAL A 40 -8.26 7.83 -12.07
N VAL A 41 -9.43 8.42 -11.86
CA VAL A 41 -9.95 9.59 -12.59
C VAL A 41 -10.67 10.48 -11.58
N PRO A 42 -10.79 11.79 -11.81
CA PRO A 42 -11.45 12.70 -10.88
C PRO A 42 -12.82 12.18 -10.41
N GLY A 43 -12.98 12.02 -9.10
CA GLY A 43 -14.19 11.51 -8.46
C GLY A 43 -14.32 9.98 -8.39
N THR A 44 -13.40 9.22 -8.99
CA THR A 44 -13.41 7.75 -8.94
C THR A 44 -12.22 7.22 -8.17
N VAL A 45 -12.49 6.85 -6.92
CA VAL A 45 -11.51 6.23 -6.01
C VAL A 45 -11.65 4.72 -6.05
N THR A 46 -10.52 4.02 -6.15
CA THR A 46 -10.43 2.56 -6.06
C THR A 46 -9.34 2.17 -5.07
N ALA A 47 -9.35 0.89 -4.65
CA ALA A 47 -8.28 0.31 -3.87
C ALA A 47 -7.22 -0.28 -4.81
N GLN A 48 -5.95 0.04 -4.58
CA GLN A 48 -4.82 -0.55 -5.30
C GLN A 48 -3.82 -1.16 -4.32
N SER A 49 -2.98 -2.08 -4.81
CA SER A 49 -1.84 -2.56 -4.03
C SER A 49 -0.83 -1.43 -3.81
N PHE A 50 -0.03 -1.55 -2.75
CA PHE A 50 1.02 -0.57 -2.44
C PHE A 50 2.01 -0.36 -3.60
N ASN A 51 2.51 -1.44 -4.21
CA ASN A 51 3.43 -1.36 -5.33
C ASN A 51 2.80 -0.76 -6.59
N GLN A 52 1.52 -1.03 -6.85
CA GLN A 52 0.81 -0.38 -7.97
C GLN A 52 0.65 1.12 -7.72
N THR A 53 0.33 1.51 -6.48
CA THR A 53 0.23 2.93 -6.08
C THR A 53 1.56 3.66 -6.27
N LEU A 54 2.68 3.02 -5.92
CA LEU A 54 4.02 3.54 -6.19
C LEU A 54 4.30 3.65 -7.69
N CYS A 55 3.97 2.61 -8.46
CA CYS A 55 4.14 2.59 -9.91
C CYS A 55 3.42 3.77 -10.56
N ASP A 56 2.12 3.91 -10.31
CA ASP A 56 1.29 4.98 -10.88
C ASP A 56 1.85 6.35 -10.50
N ALA A 57 2.23 6.56 -9.24
CA ALA A 57 2.77 7.82 -8.77
C ALA A 57 4.15 8.17 -9.35
N LEU A 58 5.02 7.18 -9.57
CA LEU A 58 6.33 7.37 -10.20
C LEU A 58 6.15 7.69 -11.69
N LEU A 59 5.27 6.98 -12.39
CA LEU A 59 4.94 7.27 -13.78
C LEU A 59 4.35 8.69 -13.93
N ASP A 60 3.42 9.07 -13.06
CA ASP A 60 2.85 10.43 -13.00
C ASP A 60 3.90 11.50 -12.68
N ALA A 61 4.93 11.16 -11.90
CA ALA A 61 6.03 12.07 -11.58
C ALA A 61 7.00 12.26 -12.76
N GLY A 62 6.91 11.45 -13.83
CA GLY A 62 7.74 11.54 -15.03
C GLY A 62 8.79 10.44 -15.18
N TYR A 63 8.73 9.37 -14.38
CA TYR A 63 9.53 8.17 -14.63
C TYR A 63 8.99 7.43 -15.84
N THR A 64 9.88 6.96 -16.72
CA THR A 64 9.47 6.27 -17.96
C THR A 64 9.23 4.77 -17.76
N GLN A 65 9.91 4.18 -16.79
CA GLN A 65 9.78 2.77 -16.44
C GLN A 65 9.89 2.61 -14.93
N VAL A 66 9.05 1.74 -14.38
CA VAL A 66 9.11 1.32 -12.98
C VAL A 66 9.35 -0.18 -12.96
N LEU A 67 10.47 -0.59 -12.38
CA LEU A 67 10.80 -1.98 -12.16
C LEU A 67 10.40 -2.37 -10.74
N ALA A 68 10.00 -3.62 -10.56
CA ALA A 68 9.90 -4.25 -9.26
C ALA A 68 10.83 -5.45 -9.20
N TRP A 69 11.43 -5.66 -8.03
CA TRP A 69 12.13 -6.87 -7.69
C TRP A 69 11.50 -7.48 -6.44
N ASP A 70 11.28 -8.79 -6.43
CA ASP A 70 11.00 -9.55 -5.22
C ASP A 70 11.77 -10.89 -5.24
N PRO A 71 11.99 -11.52 -4.07
CA PRO A 71 12.78 -12.75 -3.98
C PRO A 71 12.20 -13.95 -4.73
N LEU A 72 10.91 -13.92 -5.09
CA LEU A 72 10.24 -15.04 -5.74
C LEU A 72 10.36 -14.96 -7.26
N ALA A 73 10.03 -13.80 -7.84
CA ALA A 73 9.97 -13.62 -9.30
C ALA A 73 11.24 -12.96 -9.88
N GLY A 74 12.06 -12.32 -9.05
CA GLY A 74 13.15 -11.46 -9.52
C GLY A 74 12.61 -10.15 -10.09
N PHE A 75 13.22 -9.65 -11.18
CA PHE A 75 12.86 -8.38 -11.79
C PHE A 75 11.67 -8.48 -12.73
N ARG A 76 10.74 -7.55 -12.65
CA ARG A 76 9.68 -7.33 -13.64
C ARG A 76 9.48 -5.84 -13.88
N VAL A 77 8.89 -5.49 -15.00
CA VAL A 77 8.41 -4.12 -15.24
C VAL A 77 6.97 -4.01 -14.74
N LEU A 78 6.68 -2.98 -13.95
CA LEU A 78 5.33 -2.60 -13.57
C LEU A 78 4.79 -1.60 -14.58
N GLY A 79 3.53 -1.79 -14.98
CA GLY A 79 2.79 -0.88 -15.84
C GLY A 79 1.50 -0.42 -15.17
N ARG A 80 0.77 0.48 -15.84
CA ARG A 80 -0.58 0.85 -15.39
C ARG A 80 -1.53 -0.33 -15.60
N PRO A 81 -2.55 -0.51 -14.76
CA PRO A 81 -3.55 -1.56 -14.97
C PRO A 81 -4.16 -1.46 -16.38
N GLY A 82 -4.23 -2.58 -17.10
CA GLY A 82 -4.74 -2.63 -18.47
C GLY A 82 -3.74 -2.24 -19.56
N SER A 83 -2.49 -1.92 -19.22
CA SER A 83 -1.41 -1.84 -20.22
C SER A 83 -1.15 -3.24 -20.79
N GLU A 84 -1.06 -3.37 -22.11
CA GLU A 84 -0.81 -4.66 -22.75
C GLU A 84 0.50 -5.28 -22.23
N ALA A 85 0.43 -6.54 -21.82
CA ALA A 85 1.60 -7.37 -21.51
C ALA A 85 2.30 -7.79 -22.83
N GLY A 86 2.74 -6.81 -23.62
CA GLY A 86 3.36 -7.01 -24.92
C GLY A 86 4.87 -6.87 -24.87
N ALA A 87 5.57 -7.86 -25.45
CA ALA A 87 7.02 -7.97 -25.63
C ALA A 87 7.88 -7.91 -24.35
N THR A 88 9.02 -8.58 -24.39
CA THR A 88 10.05 -8.45 -23.35
C THR A 88 10.43 -6.98 -23.18
N PRO A 89 10.29 -6.38 -21.98
CA PRO A 89 10.65 -4.99 -21.80
C PRO A 89 12.14 -4.77 -22.06
N GLN A 90 12.48 -3.98 -23.08
CA GLN A 90 13.86 -3.70 -23.49
C GLN A 90 14.73 -3.20 -22.33
N VAL A 91 14.13 -2.47 -21.38
CA VAL A 91 14.81 -1.99 -20.17
C VAL A 91 15.43 -3.11 -19.33
N LEU A 92 14.83 -4.32 -19.30
CA LEU A 92 15.40 -5.47 -18.58
C LEU A 92 16.68 -5.94 -19.28
N LEU A 93 16.65 -6.03 -20.62
CA LEU A 93 17.81 -6.42 -21.44
C LEU A 93 18.94 -5.39 -21.34
N ASP A 94 18.61 -4.09 -21.38
CA ASP A 94 19.58 -2.99 -21.21
C ASP A 94 20.24 -3.03 -19.83
N LEU A 95 19.52 -3.54 -18.83
CA LEU A 95 20.03 -3.80 -17.49
C LEU A 95 20.70 -5.17 -17.37
N GLY A 96 21.03 -5.84 -18.47
CA GLY A 96 21.75 -7.12 -18.48
C GLY A 96 20.98 -8.27 -17.81
N LEU A 97 19.65 -8.21 -17.80
CA LEU A 97 18.78 -9.25 -17.25
C LEU A 97 18.28 -10.15 -18.37
N THR A 98 17.97 -11.41 -18.03
CA THR A 98 17.44 -12.41 -18.97
C THR A 98 16.01 -12.78 -18.57
N PRO A 99 15.00 -12.06 -19.07
CA PRO A 99 13.61 -12.30 -18.74
C PRO A 99 13.04 -13.55 -19.43
N VAL A 100 12.24 -14.30 -18.68
CA VAL A 100 11.44 -15.46 -19.06
C VAL A 100 10.00 -15.16 -18.64
N ASP A 101 9.04 -15.25 -19.56
CA ASP A 101 7.61 -14.98 -19.29
C ASP A 101 7.35 -13.63 -18.61
N GLY A 102 8.10 -12.59 -19.01
CA GLY A 102 7.92 -11.21 -18.52
C GLY A 102 8.62 -10.88 -17.20
N ALA A 103 9.32 -11.84 -16.58
CA ALA A 103 10.13 -11.62 -15.39
C ALA A 103 11.55 -12.16 -15.57
N ALA A 104 12.56 -11.52 -14.99
CA ALA A 104 13.93 -12.02 -14.97
C ALA A 104 14.27 -12.55 -13.56
N PRO A 105 14.32 -13.88 -13.37
CA PRO A 105 14.71 -14.47 -12.10
C PRO A 105 16.06 -13.93 -11.65
N ALA A 106 16.11 -13.43 -10.42
CA ALA A 106 17.30 -12.76 -9.91
C ALA A 106 17.39 -12.89 -8.40
N GLY A 107 18.43 -13.56 -7.92
CA GLY A 107 18.81 -13.56 -6.51
C GLY A 107 19.52 -12.28 -6.08
N ILE A 108 19.98 -12.26 -4.83
CA ILE A 108 20.60 -11.09 -4.19
C ILE A 108 21.83 -10.56 -4.94
N ASP A 109 22.66 -11.45 -5.49
CA ASP A 109 23.87 -11.06 -6.24
C ASP A 109 23.53 -10.30 -7.53
N LEU A 110 22.54 -10.80 -8.28
CA LEU A 110 22.09 -10.16 -9.51
C LEU A 110 21.33 -8.86 -9.20
N LEU A 111 20.61 -8.78 -8.08
CA LEU A 111 20.04 -7.53 -7.58
C LEU A 111 21.15 -6.48 -7.38
N GLY A 112 22.22 -6.80 -6.66
CA GLY A 112 23.35 -5.88 -6.43
C GLY A 112 24.01 -5.41 -7.73
N ALA A 113 24.34 -6.35 -8.63
CA ALA A 113 24.91 -6.02 -9.93
C ALA A 113 23.97 -5.12 -10.77
N THR A 114 22.66 -5.33 -10.67
CA THR A 114 21.65 -4.54 -11.39
C THR A 114 21.49 -3.14 -10.79
N LEU A 115 21.62 -2.97 -9.47
CA LEU A 115 21.59 -1.64 -8.83
C LEU A 115 22.66 -0.72 -9.42
N GLN A 116 23.88 -1.23 -9.62
CA GLN A 116 24.96 -0.45 -10.21
C GLN A 116 24.64 -0.02 -11.64
N ARG A 117 24.08 -0.92 -12.45
CA ARG A 117 23.68 -0.60 -13.84
C ARG A 117 22.53 0.40 -13.87
N LEU A 118 21.52 0.22 -13.01
CA LEU A 118 20.36 1.10 -12.92
C LEU A 118 20.73 2.51 -12.49
N VAL A 119 21.50 2.67 -11.41
CA VAL A 119 21.89 4.00 -10.90
C VAL A 119 22.72 4.77 -11.92
N ASN A 120 23.56 4.09 -12.70
CA ASN A 120 24.43 4.73 -13.70
C ASN A 120 23.79 4.91 -15.08
N ARG A 121 22.70 4.18 -15.38
CA ARG A 121 22.02 4.17 -16.67
C ARG A 121 21.76 5.57 -17.21
N SER A 122 22.10 5.81 -18.47
CA SER A 122 21.81 7.04 -19.23
C SER A 122 20.41 7.04 -19.84
N GLY A 123 19.94 8.23 -20.22
CA GLY A 123 18.61 8.43 -20.81
C GLY A 123 17.55 8.77 -19.76
N GLU A 124 16.31 8.43 -20.10
CA GLU A 124 15.13 8.77 -19.31
C GLU A 124 15.13 8.09 -17.92
N PRO A 125 14.60 8.76 -16.89
CA PRO A 125 14.66 8.29 -15.52
C PRO A 125 13.80 7.04 -15.32
N ILE A 126 14.35 6.08 -14.57
CA ILE A 126 13.68 4.84 -14.19
C ILE A 126 13.73 4.65 -12.67
N ALA A 127 12.78 3.91 -12.13
CA ALA A 127 12.73 3.59 -10.71
C ALA A 127 12.73 2.08 -10.49
N LEU A 128 13.33 1.62 -9.40
CA LEU A 128 13.27 0.24 -8.93
C LEU A 128 12.63 0.19 -7.55
N ILE A 129 11.58 -0.61 -7.43
CA ILE A 129 10.96 -1.00 -6.16
C ILE A 129 11.55 -2.35 -5.77
N VAL A 130 12.31 -2.37 -4.68
CA VAL A 130 12.79 -3.61 -4.05
C VAL A 130 11.76 -4.02 -3.01
N ASP A 131 10.81 -4.86 -3.40
CA ASP A 131 9.81 -5.41 -2.50
C ASP A 131 10.38 -6.57 -1.68
N PHE A 132 9.78 -6.81 -0.52
CA PHE A 132 10.24 -7.77 0.49
C PHE A 132 11.71 -7.53 0.90
N ALA A 133 12.15 -6.26 0.91
CA ALA A 133 13.53 -5.92 1.28
C ALA A 133 13.88 -6.35 2.72
N SER A 134 12.88 -6.48 3.60
CA SER A 134 13.05 -7.07 4.95
C SER A 134 13.48 -8.53 4.95
N ARG A 135 13.45 -9.21 3.80
CA ARG A 135 13.87 -10.61 3.64
C ARG A 135 15.22 -10.74 2.96
N LEU A 136 15.88 -9.63 2.64
CA LEU A 136 17.22 -9.63 2.07
C LEU A 136 18.27 -10.02 3.09
N ALA A 137 18.19 -9.49 4.30
CA ALA A 137 19.07 -9.87 5.40
C ALA A 137 18.41 -10.98 6.24
N VAL A 138 19.09 -12.11 6.39
CA VAL A 138 18.68 -13.16 7.34
C VAL A 138 18.80 -12.66 8.78
N ARG A 139 19.89 -11.94 9.07
CA ARG A 139 20.23 -11.38 10.37
C ARG A 139 21.02 -10.07 10.22
N ASN A 140 20.48 -8.96 10.71
CA ASN A 140 21.14 -7.65 10.58
C ASN A 140 22.43 -7.52 11.39
N ASP A 141 22.59 -8.33 12.44
CA ASP A 141 23.81 -8.40 13.25
C ASP A 141 24.89 -9.32 12.65
N ALA A 142 24.55 -10.12 11.62
CA ALA A 142 25.42 -11.13 11.04
C ALA A 142 25.12 -11.34 9.55
N LEU A 143 25.39 -10.31 8.74
CA LEU A 143 25.25 -10.39 7.29
C LEU A 143 26.24 -11.40 6.71
N SER A 144 25.74 -12.24 5.80
CA SER A 144 26.56 -13.01 4.86
C SER A 144 27.34 -12.08 3.92
N ALA A 145 28.35 -12.63 3.24
CA ALA A 145 29.17 -11.86 2.30
C ALA A 145 28.34 -11.23 1.17
N ALA A 146 27.35 -11.96 0.63
CA ALA A 146 26.49 -11.47 -0.44
C ALA A 146 25.56 -10.33 0.03
N GLU A 147 24.97 -10.47 1.22
CA GLU A 147 24.12 -9.44 1.83
C GLU A 147 24.93 -8.17 2.15
N HIS A 148 26.09 -8.34 2.80
CA HIS A 148 27.00 -7.24 3.10
C HIS A 148 27.43 -6.52 1.81
N GLN A 149 27.78 -7.27 0.77
CA GLN A 149 28.14 -6.71 -0.54
C GLN A 149 26.98 -5.92 -1.16
N LEU A 150 25.76 -6.45 -1.17
CA LEU A 150 24.57 -5.76 -1.69
C LEU A 150 24.38 -4.40 -1.00
N PHE A 151 24.33 -4.39 0.33
CA PHE A 151 24.06 -3.16 1.06
C PHE A 151 25.24 -2.17 0.97
N THR A 152 26.48 -2.67 0.87
CA THR A 152 27.66 -1.82 0.67
C THR A 152 27.57 -1.14 -0.69
N GLN A 153 27.19 -1.89 -1.73
CA GLN A 153 26.94 -1.31 -3.05
C GLN A 153 25.81 -0.29 -3.01
N ALA A 154 24.69 -0.60 -2.35
CA ALA A 154 23.58 0.35 -2.18
C ALA A 154 24.04 1.66 -1.51
N LEU A 155 24.84 1.59 -0.45
CA LEU A 155 25.40 2.76 0.22
C LEU A 155 26.31 3.56 -0.73
N VAL A 156 27.29 2.91 -1.36
CA VAL A 156 28.22 3.60 -2.27
C VAL A 156 27.46 4.28 -3.42
N LEU A 157 26.47 3.58 -3.99
CA LEU A 157 25.63 4.11 -5.06
C LEU A 157 24.74 5.26 -4.60
N SER A 158 24.26 5.29 -3.35
CA SER A 158 23.48 6.44 -2.84
C SER A 158 24.33 7.72 -2.89
N HIS A 159 25.61 7.64 -2.55
CA HIS A 159 26.56 8.75 -2.57
C HIS A 159 27.02 9.14 -3.98
N GLN A 160 27.13 8.19 -4.90
CA GLN A 160 27.58 8.42 -6.28
C GLN A 160 26.45 8.83 -7.23
N ALA A 161 25.19 8.55 -6.88
CA ALA A 161 24.04 8.88 -7.71
C ALA A 161 24.03 10.38 -8.07
N ARG A 162 23.81 10.66 -9.35
CA ARG A 162 23.77 12.04 -9.88
C ARG A 162 22.36 12.35 -10.36
N SER A 163 21.88 13.54 -9.97
CA SER A 163 20.65 14.08 -10.52
C SER A 163 20.87 14.45 -11.99
N ARG A 164 19.90 14.14 -12.85
CA ARG A 164 19.91 14.44 -14.28
C ARG A 164 18.60 15.10 -14.67
N PRO A 165 18.62 16.16 -15.49
CA PRO A 165 17.39 16.79 -15.96
C PRO A 165 16.66 15.86 -16.93
N ALA A 166 15.35 15.70 -16.76
CA ALA A 166 14.50 14.95 -17.68
C ALA A 166 13.11 15.59 -17.86
N GLY A 167 12.40 15.17 -18.91
CA GLY A 167 11.12 15.74 -19.33
C GLY A 167 11.22 17.16 -19.90
N GLU A 168 10.11 17.68 -20.41
CA GLU A 168 10.04 19.01 -21.06
C GLU A 168 10.48 20.14 -20.14
N GLN A 169 10.14 20.05 -18.86
CA GLN A 169 10.47 21.06 -17.84
C GLN A 169 11.89 20.89 -17.28
N ARG A 170 12.68 19.93 -17.78
CA ARG A 170 14.06 19.63 -17.35
C ARG A 170 14.21 19.52 -15.82
N LYS A 171 13.22 18.91 -15.16
CA LYS A 171 13.23 18.73 -13.70
C LYS A 171 14.36 17.78 -13.31
N PRO A 172 14.96 17.94 -12.12
CA PRO A 172 15.99 17.03 -11.63
C PRO A 172 15.38 15.67 -11.28
N PHE A 173 15.95 14.59 -11.82
CA PHE A 173 15.60 13.20 -11.48
C PHE A 173 16.82 12.39 -11.07
N PHE A 174 16.61 11.40 -10.23
CA PHE A 174 17.53 10.28 -10.04
C PHE A 174 16.90 9.02 -10.63
N ASN A 175 17.75 8.07 -11.05
CA ASN A 175 17.30 6.68 -11.14
C ASN A 175 17.12 6.18 -9.71
N SER A 176 15.87 6.05 -9.28
CA SER A 176 15.52 5.93 -7.86
C SER A 176 15.41 4.47 -7.43
N VAL A 177 15.87 4.17 -6.22
CA VAL A 177 15.70 2.85 -5.59
C VAL A 177 14.82 3.00 -4.36
N LEU A 178 13.72 2.27 -4.32
CA LEU A 178 12.74 2.28 -3.23
C LEU A 178 12.78 0.93 -2.53
N TRP A 179 13.29 0.91 -1.30
CA TRP A 179 13.32 -0.28 -0.45
C TRP A 179 12.01 -0.38 0.34
N VAL A 180 11.23 -1.43 0.11
CA VAL A 180 9.96 -1.66 0.81
C VAL A 180 10.18 -2.67 1.92
N VAL A 181 10.09 -2.20 3.16
CA VAL A 181 10.41 -2.95 4.38
C VAL A 181 9.26 -2.93 5.36
N GLU A 182 9.11 -3.94 6.21
CA GLU A 182 8.13 -3.94 7.29
C GLU A 182 8.52 -2.92 8.37
N LYS A 183 9.79 -2.89 8.75
CA LYS A 183 10.36 -1.99 9.76
C LYS A 183 11.62 -1.32 9.23
N GLU A 184 11.89 -0.11 9.70
CA GLU A 184 13.09 0.64 9.33
C GLU A 184 14.37 -0.15 9.64
N GLY A 185 14.47 -0.73 10.85
CA GLY A 185 15.61 -1.55 11.28
C GLY A 185 15.70 -2.93 10.64
N ASP A 186 14.93 -3.22 9.58
CA ASP A 186 15.11 -4.44 8.78
C ASP A 186 16.29 -4.31 7.80
N LEU A 187 16.79 -3.10 7.55
CA LEU A 187 18.03 -2.87 6.79
C LEU A 187 19.20 -2.54 7.74
N PRO A 188 20.46 -2.70 7.31
CA PRO A 188 21.61 -2.39 8.16
C PRO A 188 21.67 -0.92 8.58
N ASP A 189 21.92 -0.65 9.86
CA ASP A 189 21.93 0.71 10.42
C ASP A 189 22.89 1.65 9.69
N TRP A 190 24.08 1.16 9.29
CA TRP A 190 25.08 1.95 8.57
C TRP A 190 24.65 2.38 7.16
N LEU A 191 23.61 1.76 6.59
CA LEU A 191 23.01 2.22 5.34
C LEU A 191 22.04 3.40 5.59
N LEU A 192 21.38 3.41 6.76
CA LEU A 192 20.28 4.31 7.08
C LEU A 192 20.73 5.55 7.86
N VAL A 193 21.46 5.33 8.96
CA VAL A 193 21.87 6.34 9.92
C VAL A 193 22.83 7.32 9.25
N ASP A 194 22.54 8.62 9.40
CA ASP A 194 23.33 9.72 8.86
C ASP A 194 23.60 9.66 7.34
N ASN A 195 22.77 8.94 6.56
CA ASN A 195 22.88 8.90 5.11
C ASN A 195 22.05 10.04 4.47
N PRO A 196 22.67 11.15 4.02
CA PRO A 196 21.94 12.29 3.48
C PRO A 196 21.35 12.04 2.09
N ARG A 197 21.63 10.89 1.46
CA ARG A 197 21.12 10.53 0.13
C ARG A 197 19.91 9.61 0.17
N LEU A 198 19.63 9.04 1.34
CA LEU A 198 18.49 8.19 1.61
C LEU A 198 17.39 9.00 2.33
N ARG A 199 16.13 8.66 2.08
CA ARG A 199 14.99 9.20 2.80
C ARG A 199 14.10 8.07 3.30
N HIS A 200 14.00 7.97 4.62
CA HIS A 200 12.98 7.14 5.26
C HIS A 200 11.61 7.83 5.19
N ILE A 201 10.58 7.05 4.84
CA ILE A 201 9.19 7.49 4.73
C ILE A 201 8.31 6.44 5.42
N PRO A 202 7.81 6.71 6.63
CA PRO A 202 6.88 5.82 7.30
C PRO A 202 5.50 5.88 6.63
N VAL A 203 4.97 4.70 6.29
CA VAL A 203 3.63 4.49 5.74
C VAL A 203 2.69 4.20 6.89
N SER A 204 1.84 5.18 7.21
CA SER A 204 0.84 5.05 8.26
C SER A 204 -0.32 4.14 7.84
N LYS A 205 -1.02 3.58 8.84
CA LYS A 205 -2.32 2.93 8.63
C LYS A 205 -3.32 3.92 8.02
N PRO A 206 -4.32 3.45 7.25
CA PRO A 206 -5.32 4.33 6.67
C PRO A 206 -6.05 5.13 7.76
N ASP A 207 -6.24 6.42 7.50
CA ASP A 207 -7.00 7.31 8.36
C ASP A 207 -8.48 7.34 7.96
N GLN A 208 -9.28 8.13 8.68
CA GLN A 208 -10.70 8.28 8.40
C GLN A 208 -10.96 8.88 6.99
N PRO A 209 -10.21 9.91 6.53
CA PRO A 209 -10.31 10.38 5.14
C PRO A 209 -10.09 9.29 4.09
N ALA A 210 -9.04 8.47 4.22
CA ALA A 210 -8.76 7.39 3.27
C ALA A 210 -9.90 6.35 3.24
N ARG A 211 -10.40 5.94 4.41
CA ARG A 211 -11.56 5.03 4.52
C ARG A 211 -12.82 5.64 3.89
N ARG A 212 -13.09 6.93 4.15
CA ARG A 212 -14.26 7.64 3.61
C ARG A 212 -14.20 7.78 2.09
N ALA A 213 -13.02 8.00 1.53
CA ALA A 213 -12.83 8.08 0.09
C ALA A 213 -13.13 6.73 -0.60
N LEU A 214 -12.75 5.61 0.02
CA LEU A 214 -12.89 4.28 -0.58
C LEU A 214 -14.25 3.61 -0.31
N ALA A 215 -14.87 3.86 0.85
CA ALA A 215 -16.08 3.17 1.29
C ALA A 215 -17.24 3.17 0.26
N PRO A 216 -17.59 4.30 -0.39
CA PRO A 216 -18.66 4.30 -1.40
C PRO A 216 -18.37 3.37 -2.58
N ALA A 217 -17.12 3.31 -3.03
CA ALA A 217 -16.73 2.46 -4.16
C ALA A 217 -16.87 0.96 -3.82
N LEU A 218 -16.47 0.57 -2.60
CA LEU A 218 -16.63 -0.81 -2.15
C LEU A 218 -18.11 -1.19 -2.00
N LEU A 219 -18.93 -0.31 -1.40
CA LEU A 219 -20.34 -0.58 -1.13
C LEU A 219 -21.23 -0.56 -2.36
N ARG A 220 -20.90 0.21 -3.41
CA ARG A 220 -21.63 0.15 -4.70
C ARG A 220 -21.63 -1.27 -5.28
N GLY A 221 -20.53 -2.00 -5.12
CA GLY A 221 -20.44 -3.40 -5.55
C GLY A 221 -21.35 -4.35 -4.76
N LEU A 222 -21.81 -3.96 -3.57
CA LEU A 222 -22.73 -4.75 -2.74
C LEU A 222 -24.20 -4.40 -3.00
N GLY A 223 -24.52 -3.10 -3.14
CA GLY A 223 -25.91 -2.66 -3.33
C GLY A 223 -26.44 -2.80 -4.76
N GLY A 224 -25.58 -2.94 -5.76
CA GLY A 224 -25.97 -3.13 -7.17
C GLY A 224 -26.32 -1.83 -7.91
N ALA A 225 -26.76 -1.97 -9.16
CA ALA A 225 -27.14 -0.83 -10.00
C ALA A 225 -28.47 -0.23 -9.52
N GLY A 226 -28.48 1.07 -9.20
CA GLY A 226 -29.70 1.81 -8.82
C GLY A 226 -29.87 2.11 -7.33
N VAL A 227 -28.86 1.85 -6.50
CA VAL A 227 -28.83 2.30 -5.10
C VAL A 227 -28.95 3.83 -5.05
N ALA A 228 -29.87 4.33 -4.24
CA ALA A 228 -30.02 5.78 -4.00
C ALA A 228 -28.74 6.33 -3.35
N GLU A 229 -28.26 7.48 -3.83
CA GLU A 229 -27.01 8.08 -3.36
C GLU A 229 -27.06 8.39 -1.87
N GLU A 230 -28.21 8.83 -1.35
CA GLU A 230 -28.40 9.08 0.09
C GLU A 230 -28.21 7.80 0.93
N ALA A 231 -28.74 6.66 0.48
CA ALA A 231 -28.60 5.38 1.17
C ALA A 231 -27.14 4.89 1.14
N LEU A 232 -26.45 5.07 0.00
CA LEU A 232 -25.04 4.74 -0.13
C LEU A 232 -24.17 5.57 0.82
N GLN A 233 -24.42 6.88 0.90
CA GLN A 233 -23.68 7.78 1.78
C GLN A 233 -23.89 7.46 3.26
N GLN A 234 -25.13 7.11 3.66
CA GLN A 234 -25.42 6.67 5.03
C GLN A 234 -24.70 5.36 5.36
N ALA A 235 -24.79 4.36 4.49
CA ALA A 235 -24.09 3.08 4.68
C ALA A 235 -22.56 3.26 4.71
N ALA A 236 -22.01 4.13 3.84
CA ALA A 236 -20.59 4.45 3.82
C ALA A 236 -20.14 5.14 5.12
N ALA A 237 -20.92 6.08 5.66
CA ALA A 237 -20.63 6.72 6.94
C ALA A 237 -20.60 5.68 8.09
N THR A 238 -21.64 4.84 8.18
CA THR A 238 -21.68 3.75 9.16
C THR A 238 -20.51 2.79 8.99
N PHE A 239 -20.14 2.45 7.76
CA PHE A 239 -19.03 1.55 7.48
C PHE A 239 -17.69 2.14 7.94
N VAL A 240 -17.44 3.42 7.66
CA VAL A 240 -16.21 4.13 8.09
C VAL A 240 -16.12 4.22 9.61
N GLU A 241 -17.22 4.51 10.30
CA GLU A 241 -17.27 4.58 11.77
C GLU A 241 -16.97 3.22 12.42
N ASN A 242 -17.50 2.13 11.87
CA ASN A 242 -17.32 0.80 12.47
C ASN A 242 -15.98 0.13 12.11
N THR A 243 -15.25 0.67 11.13
CA THR A 243 -13.96 0.15 10.65
C THR A 243 -12.75 0.95 11.12
N GLU A 244 -12.89 1.71 12.21
CA GLU A 244 -11.76 2.38 12.84
C GLU A 244 -10.67 1.37 13.25
N GLY A 245 -9.41 1.72 12.95
CA GLY A 245 -8.23 0.91 13.24
C GLY A 245 -7.98 -0.24 12.27
N LEU A 246 -8.91 -0.52 11.35
CA LEU A 246 -8.78 -1.55 10.33
C LEU A 246 -8.06 -1.05 9.07
N LEU A 247 -7.46 -2.01 8.36
CA LEU A 247 -6.76 -1.82 7.10
C LEU A 247 -7.76 -1.70 5.93
N LEU A 248 -7.34 -1.12 4.81
CA LEU A 248 -8.21 -1.07 3.61
C LEU A 248 -8.42 -2.48 3.02
N LEU A 249 -7.47 -3.39 3.21
CA LEU A 249 -7.64 -4.82 2.95
C LEU A 249 -8.79 -5.41 3.76
N ASP A 250 -8.91 -5.07 5.05
CA ASP A 250 -10.00 -5.53 5.92
C ASP A 250 -11.35 -4.99 5.44
N LEU A 251 -11.42 -3.72 5.01
CA LEU A 251 -12.64 -3.15 4.45
C LEU A 251 -13.11 -3.94 3.22
N ASN A 252 -12.18 -4.30 2.32
CA ASN A 252 -12.52 -5.10 1.15
C ASN A 252 -12.99 -6.51 1.57
N ALA A 253 -12.30 -7.14 2.52
CA ALA A 253 -12.69 -8.44 3.06
C ALA A 253 -14.08 -8.43 3.72
N ILE A 254 -14.43 -7.37 4.46
CA ILE A 254 -15.76 -7.21 5.07
C ILE A 254 -16.85 -7.11 4.01
N VAL A 255 -16.61 -6.38 2.92
CA VAL A 255 -17.56 -6.28 1.81
C VAL A 255 -17.71 -7.62 1.08
N GLN A 256 -16.61 -8.37 0.90
CA GLN A 256 -16.70 -9.75 0.37
C GLN A 256 -17.48 -10.67 1.32
N LEU A 257 -17.26 -10.58 2.63
CA LEU A 257 -18.00 -11.35 3.63
C LEU A 257 -19.50 -11.03 3.55
N ALA A 258 -19.86 -9.74 3.48
CA ALA A 258 -21.24 -9.31 3.32
C ALA A 258 -21.88 -9.91 2.05
N ARG A 259 -21.15 -9.94 0.94
CA ARG A 259 -21.61 -10.54 -0.31
C ARG A 259 -21.81 -12.06 -0.20
N VAL A 260 -20.86 -12.77 0.40
CA VAL A 260 -20.93 -14.23 0.60
C VAL A 260 -22.10 -14.61 1.51
N GLU A 261 -22.38 -13.81 2.53
CA GLU A 261 -23.46 -14.06 3.49
C GLU A 261 -24.81 -13.45 3.07
N GLY A 262 -24.89 -12.80 1.89
CA GLY A 262 -26.11 -12.20 1.38
C GLY A 262 -26.64 -11.03 2.23
N LEU A 263 -25.74 -10.29 2.89
CA LEU A 263 -26.11 -9.11 3.68
C LEU A 263 -26.35 -7.91 2.76
N ALA A 264 -27.50 -7.27 2.95
CA ALA A 264 -27.81 -6.01 2.28
C ALA A 264 -26.86 -4.88 2.75
N MET A 265 -26.67 -3.86 1.91
CA MET A 265 -25.77 -2.73 2.19
C MET A 265 -26.11 -2.00 3.49
N GLU A 266 -27.40 -1.88 3.81
CA GLU A 266 -27.91 -1.25 5.03
C GLU A 266 -27.49 -2.02 6.29
N ARG A 267 -27.14 -3.30 6.14
CA ARG A 267 -26.68 -4.18 7.21
C ARG A 267 -25.16 -4.34 7.23
N ILE A 268 -24.41 -3.44 6.58
CA ILE A 268 -22.94 -3.54 6.56
C ILE A 268 -22.31 -3.54 7.97
N ALA A 269 -22.94 -2.87 8.95
CA ALA A 269 -22.49 -2.92 10.34
C ALA A 269 -22.51 -4.35 10.92
N ASP A 270 -23.45 -5.20 10.49
CA ASP A 270 -23.46 -6.63 10.88
C ASP A 270 -22.23 -7.35 10.32
N ALA A 271 -21.87 -7.10 9.06
CA ALA A 271 -20.69 -7.69 8.44
C ALA A 271 -19.41 -7.27 9.17
N VAL A 272 -19.29 -5.99 9.56
CA VAL A 272 -18.14 -5.50 10.34
C VAL A 272 -18.06 -6.22 11.69
N ARG A 273 -19.18 -6.36 12.41
CA ARG A 273 -19.22 -7.09 13.69
C ARG A 273 -18.80 -8.54 13.53
N ARG A 274 -19.33 -9.22 12.51
CA ARG A 274 -18.99 -10.62 12.19
C ARG A 274 -17.51 -10.78 11.87
N TYR A 275 -16.92 -9.87 11.10
CA TYR A 275 -15.50 -9.88 10.80
C TYR A 275 -14.63 -9.70 12.04
N LYS A 276 -14.98 -8.75 12.92
CA LYS A 276 -14.18 -8.43 14.11
C LYS A 276 -14.28 -9.50 15.21
N VAL A 277 -15.46 -10.10 15.39
CA VAL A 277 -15.75 -10.98 16.54
C VAL A 277 -15.83 -12.45 16.14
N GLY A 278 -16.06 -12.77 14.86
CA GLY A 278 -16.19 -14.15 14.37
C GLY A 278 -17.50 -14.84 14.75
N VAL A 279 -18.45 -14.11 15.36
CA VAL A 279 -19.73 -14.66 15.84
C VAL A 279 -20.87 -14.08 15.01
N THR A 280 -21.68 -14.96 14.40
CA THR A 280 -22.78 -14.60 13.50
C THR A 280 -23.98 -13.99 14.24
N GLU A 281 -24.12 -14.32 15.53
CA GLU A 281 -25.21 -13.88 16.39
C GLU A 281 -24.78 -12.69 17.27
N ASP A 282 -25.50 -11.57 17.18
CA ASP A 282 -25.33 -10.46 18.12
C ASP A 282 -26.03 -10.81 19.45
N PRO A 283 -25.29 -11.00 20.56
CA PRO A 283 -25.89 -11.34 21.84
C PRO A 283 -26.79 -10.22 22.37
N TRP A 284 -26.55 -8.96 21.96
CA TRP A 284 -27.31 -7.79 22.38
C TRP A 284 -28.67 -7.72 21.70
N LEU A 285 -28.79 -8.22 20.46
CA LEU A 285 -30.08 -8.38 19.77
C LEU A 285 -30.96 -9.44 20.43
N LYS A 286 -30.38 -10.40 21.16
CA LYS A 286 -31.11 -11.40 21.96
C LYS A 286 -31.58 -10.87 23.32
N ILE A 287 -31.13 -9.67 23.75
CA ILE A 287 -31.57 -9.09 25.00
C ILE A 287 -32.93 -8.42 24.79
N ASP A 288 -33.96 -9.05 25.35
CA ASP A 288 -35.31 -8.53 25.35
C ASP A 288 -35.37 -7.17 26.08
N ARG A 289 -35.74 -6.13 25.34
CA ARG A 289 -35.86 -4.75 25.84
C ARG A 289 -36.90 -4.64 26.96
N GLN A 290 -37.93 -5.51 26.99
CA GLN A 290 -38.86 -5.58 28.12
C GLN A 290 -38.19 -6.12 29.38
N ARG A 291 -37.29 -7.10 29.22
CA ARG A 291 -36.52 -7.69 30.32
C ARG A 291 -35.52 -6.70 30.94
N ILE A 292 -34.96 -5.78 30.14
CA ILE A 292 -34.17 -4.64 30.63
C ILE A 292 -35.06 -3.65 31.39
N ARG A 293 -36.23 -3.30 30.86
CA ARG A 293 -37.17 -2.39 31.53
C ARG A 293 -37.69 -2.94 32.87
N GLN A 294 -37.86 -4.26 32.98
CA GLN A 294 -38.29 -4.95 34.19
C GLN A 294 -37.12 -5.45 35.05
N ALA A 295 -35.88 -5.07 34.73
CA ALA A 295 -34.69 -5.60 35.39
C ALA A 295 -34.70 -5.32 36.90
N ASP A 296 -35.20 -4.16 37.33
CA ASP A 296 -35.25 -3.78 38.75
C ASP A 296 -36.21 -4.67 39.56
N GLU A 297 -37.38 -5.02 39.01
CA GLU A 297 -38.32 -5.95 39.66
C GLU A 297 -37.80 -7.39 39.68
N ILE A 298 -37.12 -7.82 38.62
CA ILE A 298 -36.54 -9.17 38.51
C ILE A 298 -35.39 -9.34 39.52
N VAL A 299 -34.54 -8.32 39.67
CA VAL A 299 -33.44 -8.32 40.65
C VAL A 299 -33.99 -8.26 42.08
N ARG A 300 -34.97 -7.40 42.37
CA ARG A 300 -35.62 -7.34 43.70
C ARG A 300 -36.29 -8.65 44.11
N ARG A 301 -36.88 -9.41 43.19
CA ARG A 301 -37.44 -10.75 43.48
C ARG A 301 -36.36 -11.81 43.75
N ARG A 302 -35.17 -11.66 43.16
CA ARG A 302 -34.06 -12.63 43.31
C ARG A 302 -33.17 -12.37 44.52
N VAL A 303 -33.06 -11.11 44.95
CA VAL A 303 -32.39 -10.78 46.20
C VAL A 303 -33.33 -11.10 47.35
N LYS A 304 -33.32 -12.35 47.81
CA LYS A 304 -33.77 -12.65 49.17
C LYS A 304 -32.71 -12.07 50.10
N GLY A 305 -33.12 -11.08 50.90
CA GLY A 305 -32.25 -10.35 51.79
C GLY A 305 -31.31 -11.26 52.58
N GLN A 306 -30.05 -10.84 52.64
CA GLN A 306 -29.25 -10.98 53.84
C GLN A 306 -29.33 -9.67 54.61
#